data_AF-A0A520B4V7-F1
#
_entry.id   AF-A0A520B4V7-F1
#
_cell.length_a   1.000
_cell.length_b   1.000
_cell.length_c   1.000
_cell.angle_alpha   90.00
_cell.angle_beta   90.00
_cell.angle_gamma   90.00
#
_symmetry.space_group_name_H-M   'P 1'
#
loop_
_entity.id
_entity.type
_entity.pdbx_description
1 polymer ?
#
loop_
_entity_poly.entity_id
_entity_poly.type
_entity_poly.pdbx_seq_one_letter_code
_entity_poly.pdbx_strand_id
1 'polypeptide(L)'
;MASLAHHHLASTTTRSGKLAALLPGVGLCLAVTGAAYALEAGERALVGKAWLEALVLAILIGTAVRSLWTPGDRWHDGIAFSAKYLLEVAVVLLGASVSAATILAAGLPLLAGIAGVVASAILLSFGIGRLLGLPTR
;
A
#
# COMPACT_ATOMS: atom_id res chain seq x y z
N MET A 1 34.31 -11.21 -39.82
CA MET A 1 32.94 -10.63 -39.75
C MET A 1 31.96 -11.53 -38.96
N ALA A 2 32.40 -12.28 -37.93
CA ALA A 2 31.54 -13.17 -37.14
C ALA A 2 31.55 -12.87 -35.62
N SER A 3 32.28 -11.84 -35.17
CA SER A 3 32.48 -11.53 -33.74
C SER A 3 31.44 -10.55 -33.16
N LEU A 4 30.69 -9.82 -34.00
CA LEU A 4 29.76 -8.78 -33.56
C LEU A 4 28.38 -9.30 -33.08
N ALA A 5 28.07 -10.58 -33.28
CA ALA A 5 26.79 -11.18 -32.88
C ALA A 5 26.75 -11.65 -31.42
N HIS A 6 27.90 -11.80 -30.74
CA HIS A 6 27.95 -12.37 -29.38
C HIS A 6 27.71 -11.35 -28.24
N HIS A 7 27.75 -10.04 -28.50
CA HIS A 7 27.53 -9.03 -27.46
C HIS A 7 26.05 -8.72 -27.18
N HIS A 8 25.10 -9.16 -28.02
CA HIS A 8 23.68 -8.80 -27.89
C HIS A 8 22.79 -9.80 -27.13
N LEU A 9 23.28 -11.02 -26.84
CA LEU A 9 22.47 -12.10 -26.23
C LEU A 9 22.62 -12.21 -24.70
N ALA A 10 23.58 -11.49 -24.10
CA ALA A 10 23.85 -11.57 -22.66
C ALA A 10 22.97 -10.64 -21.80
N SER A 11 22.19 -9.73 -22.39
CA SER A 11 21.45 -8.69 -21.66
C SER A 11 19.99 -9.02 -21.33
N THR A 12 19.45 -10.15 -21.81
CA THR A 12 18.02 -10.48 -21.64
C THR A 12 17.73 -11.42 -20.47
N THR A 13 18.74 -12.12 -19.93
CA THR A 13 18.53 -13.19 -18.94
C THR A 13 18.51 -12.70 -17.47
N THR A 14 19.05 -11.53 -17.15
CA THR A 14 19.11 -11.00 -15.77
C THR A 14 17.84 -10.29 -15.31
N ARG A 15 16.93 -9.91 -16.23
CA ARG A 15 15.66 -9.23 -15.87
C ARG A 15 14.61 -10.21 -15.34
N SER A 16 14.57 -11.42 -15.88
CA SER A 16 13.57 -12.44 -15.54
C SER A 16 13.70 -12.93 -14.09
N GLY A 17 14.94 -13.11 -13.60
CA GLY A 17 15.20 -13.52 -12.21
C GLY A 17 14.74 -12.49 -11.17
N LYS A 18 14.80 -11.19 -11.50
CA LYS A 18 14.35 -10.11 -10.59
C LYS A 18 12.83 -10.01 -10.52
N LEU A 19 12.12 -10.17 -11.63
CA LEU A 19 10.65 -10.20 -11.65
C LEU A 19 10.11 -11.43 -10.91
N ALA A 20 10.73 -12.60 -11.12
CA ALA A 20 10.42 -13.81 -10.38
C ALA A 20 10.65 -13.70 -8.87
N ALA A 21 11.60 -12.85 -8.43
CA ALA A 21 11.84 -12.58 -7.02
C ALA A 21 10.76 -11.69 -6.36
N LEU A 22 10.03 -10.87 -7.13
CA LEU A 22 8.94 -10.03 -6.61
C LEU A 22 7.62 -10.78 -6.47
N LEU A 23 7.40 -11.80 -7.33
CA LEU A 23 6.20 -12.64 -7.35
C LEU A 23 5.77 -13.20 -5.97
N PRO A 24 6.64 -13.79 -5.14
CA PRO A 24 6.23 -14.34 -3.85
C PRO A 24 5.67 -13.26 -2.90
N GLY A 25 6.34 -12.10 -2.80
CA GLY A 25 5.88 -11.01 -1.91
C GLY A 25 4.58 -10.36 -2.39
N VAL A 26 4.45 -10.12 -3.70
CA VAL A 26 3.19 -9.60 -4.28
C VAL A 26 2.06 -10.61 -4.12
N GLY A 27 2.34 -11.91 -4.35
CA GLY A 27 1.37 -12.99 -4.13
C GLY A 27 0.87 -13.05 -2.69
N LEU A 28 1.74 -12.81 -1.70
CA LEU A 28 1.33 -12.71 -0.30
C LEU A 28 0.39 -11.52 -0.06
N CYS A 29 0.72 -10.34 -0.58
CA CYS A 29 -0.15 -9.16 -0.46
C CYS A 29 -1.53 -9.41 -1.09
N LEU A 30 -1.57 -10.04 -2.27
CA LEU A 30 -2.83 -10.41 -2.92
C LEU A 30 -3.62 -11.45 -2.12
N ALA A 31 -2.95 -12.43 -1.51
CA ALA A 31 -3.61 -13.42 -0.66
C ALA A 31 -4.23 -12.79 0.58
N VAL A 32 -3.52 -11.86 1.25
CA VAL A 32 -4.06 -11.11 2.41
C VAL A 32 -5.28 -10.28 2.00
N THR A 33 -5.19 -9.54 0.89
CA THR A 33 -6.31 -8.76 0.36
C THR A 33 -7.50 -9.66 0.00
N GLY A 34 -7.26 -10.79 -0.68
CA GLY A 34 -8.30 -11.74 -1.03
C GLY A 34 -8.99 -12.35 0.19
N ALA A 35 -8.22 -12.69 1.23
CA ALA A 35 -8.77 -13.19 2.50
C ALA A 35 -9.62 -12.13 3.20
N ALA A 36 -9.19 -10.88 3.21
CA ALA A 36 -9.94 -9.77 3.80
C ALA A 36 -11.29 -9.56 3.09
N TYR A 37 -11.30 -9.54 1.76
CA TYR A 37 -12.55 -9.44 0.99
C TYR A 37 -13.46 -10.65 1.17
N ALA A 38 -12.91 -11.86 1.23
CA ALA A 38 -13.69 -13.07 1.47
C ALA A 38 -14.36 -13.06 2.85
N LEU A 39 -13.62 -12.65 3.88
CA LEU A 39 -14.15 -12.48 5.24
C LEU A 39 -15.23 -11.41 5.30
N GLU A 40 -14.99 -10.25 4.71
CA GLU A 40 -15.97 -9.16 4.62
C GLU A 40 -17.25 -9.61 3.88
N ALA A 41 -17.12 -10.38 2.80
CA ALA A 41 -18.26 -10.95 2.08
C ALA A 41 -19.03 -11.96 2.94
N GLY A 42 -18.32 -12.80 3.70
CA GLY A 42 -18.92 -13.71 4.68
C GLY A 42 -19.67 -12.99 5.79
N GLU A 43 -19.10 -11.91 6.34
CA GLU A 43 -19.74 -11.06 7.34
C GLU A 43 -21.01 -10.40 6.79
N ARG A 44 -20.97 -9.86 5.57
CA ARG A 44 -22.17 -9.31 4.91
C ARG A 44 -23.27 -10.36 4.75
N ALA A 45 -22.91 -11.57 4.34
CA ALA A 45 -23.86 -12.64 4.11
C ALA A 45 -24.48 -13.19 5.40
N LEU A 46 -23.70 -13.28 6.49
CA LEU A 46 -24.12 -13.88 7.76
C LEU A 46 -24.75 -12.88 8.74
N VAL A 47 -24.23 -11.65 8.78
CA VAL A 47 -24.59 -10.63 9.79
C VAL A 47 -25.43 -9.51 9.17
N GLY A 48 -25.60 -9.50 7.83
CA GLY A 48 -26.40 -8.52 7.10
C GLY A 48 -25.76 -7.14 6.96
N LYS A 49 -24.55 -6.95 7.52
CA LYS A 49 -23.78 -5.70 7.48
C LYS A 49 -22.29 -6.00 7.65
N ALA A 50 -21.44 -5.37 6.83
CA ALA A 50 -19.99 -5.38 7.04
C ALA A 50 -19.67 -4.45 8.22
N TRP A 51 -19.42 -5.01 9.40
CA TRP A 51 -18.98 -4.22 10.56
C TRP A 51 -17.50 -3.82 10.47
N LEU A 52 -16.69 -4.69 9.88
CA LEU A 52 -15.28 -4.43 9.58
C LEU A 52 -15.12 -4.28 8.07
N GLU A 53 -14.61 -3.13 7.65
CA GLU A 53 -14.29 -2.90 6.23
C GLU A 53 -13.13 -3.82 5.80
N ALA A 54 -13.12 -4.27 4.55
CA ALA A 54 -12.04 -5.10 4.02
C ALA A 54 -10.65 -4.48 4.25
N LEU A 55 -10.53 -3.15 4.24
CA LEU A 55 -9.27 -2.46 4.52
C LEU A 55 -8.80 -2.68 5.97
N VAL A 56 -9.71 -2.61 6.94
CA VAL A 56 -9.39 -2.89 8.35
C VAL A 56 -9.02 -4.35 8.54
N LEU A 57 -9.80 -5.27 7.94
CA LEU A 57 -9.49 -6.71 7.96
C LEU A 57 -8.13 -7.01 7.32
N ALA A 58 -7.81 -6.38 6.19
CA ALA A 58 -6.53 -6.56 5.52
C ALA A 58 -5.35 -6.10 6.40
N ILE A 59 -5.48 -4.98 7.11
CA ILE A 59 -4.46 -4.52 8.07
C ILE A 59 -4.32 -5.51 9.23
N LEU A 60 -5.42 -6.01 9.80
CA LEU A 60 -5.39 -6.98 10.90
C LEU A 60 -4.77 -8.31 10.48
N ILE A 61 -5.14 -8.84 9.31
CA ILE A 61 -4.58 -10.09 8.78
C ILE A 61 -3.09 -9.90 8.45
N GLY A 62 -2.73 -8.80 7.79
CA GLY A 62 -1.34 -8.49 7.45
C GLY A 62 -0.45 -8.36 8.69
N THR A 63 -0.93 -7.68 9.73
CA THR A 63 -0.21 -7.56 11.02
C THR A 63 -0.13 -8.89 11.77
N ALA A 64 -1.19 -9.71 11.76
CA ALA A 64 -1.19 -11.04 12.36
C ALA A 64 -0.19 -11.97 11.64
N VAL A 65 -0.21 -12.01 10.31
CA VAL A 65 0.75 -12.78 9.50
C VAL A 65 2.18 -12.35 9.81
N ARG A 66 2.46 -11.04 9.85
CA ARG A 66 3.79 -10.50 10.15
C ARG A 66 4.25 -10.78 11.58
N SER A 67 3.32 -10.86 12.53
CA SER A 67 3.61 -11.13 13.95
C SER A 67 3.85 -12.61 14.22
N LEU A 68 3.12 -13.49 13.54
CA LEU A 68 3.27 -14.94 13.67
C LEU A 68 4.42 -15.50 12.84
N TRP A 69 4.80 -14.81 11.75
CA TRP A 69 5.86 -15.25 10.86
C TRP A 69 6.63 -14.06 10.28
N THR A 70 7.95 -14.05 10.49
CA THR A 70 8.86 -13.12 9.83
C THR A 70 9.25 -13.67 8.45
N PRO A 71 8.77 -13.08 7.34
CA PRO A 71 9.08 -13.57 6.01
C PRO A 71 10.57 -13.38 5.70
N GLY A 72 11.24 -14.40 5.14
CA GLY A 72 12.64 -14.27 4.71
C GLY A 72 12.83 -13.33 3.51
N ASP A 73 14.08 -13.03 3.15
CA ASP A 73 14.47 -11.99 2.18
C ASP A 73 13.70 -12.05 0.85
N ARG A 74 13.42 -13.25 0.33
CA ARG A 74 12.68 -13.46 -0.93
C ARG A 74 11.26 -12.87 -0.95
N TRP A 75 10.59 -12.72 0.20
CA TRP A 75 9.23 -12.16 0.28
C TRP A 75 9.28 -10.65 0.48
N HIS A 76 10.35 -10.18 1.12
CA HIS A 76 10.51 -8.78 1.51
C HIS A 76 10.58 -7.85 0.30
N ASP A 77 11.26 -8.26 -0.77
CA ASP A 77 11.38 -7.45 -1.99
C ASP A 77 10.01 -7.15 -2.64
N GLY A 78 9.13 -8.16 -2.72
CA GLY A 78 7.78 -7.98 -3.28
C GLY A 78 6.85 -7.18 -2.36
N ILE A 79 6.97 -7.34 -1.05
CA ILE A 79 6.22 -6.54 -0.06
C ILE A 79 6.68 -5.09 -0.11
N ALA A 80 7.99 -4.83 -0.17
CA ALA A 80 8.56 -3.48 -0.25
C ALA A 80 8.18 -2.79 -1.55
N PHE A 81 8.19 -3.52 -2.68
CA PHE A 81 7.68 -3.02 -3.95
C PHE A 81 6.21 -2.57 -3.83
N SER A 82 5.37 -3.39 -3.22
CA SER A 82 3.95 -3.09 -3.01
C SER A 82 3.73 -1.91 -2.06
N ALA A 83 4.47 -1.88 -0.96
CA ALA A 83 4.32 -0.87 0.10
C ALA A 83 4.83 0.52 -0.31
N LYS A 84 5.78 0.58 -1.26
CA LYS A 84 6.36 1.85 -1.72
C LYS A 84 5.90 2.22 -3.12
N TYR A 85 6.28 1.44 -4.13
CA TYR A 85 6.04 1.82 -5.52
C TYR A 85 4.57 1.76 -5.91
N LEU A 86 3.89 0.64 -5.64
CA LEU A 86 2.46 0.52 -5.93
C LEU A 86 1.64 1.51 -5.10
N LEU A 87 2.02 1.72 -3.83
CA LEU A 87 1.35 2.68 -2.95
C LEU A 87 1.52 4.13 -3.43
N GLU A 88 2.73 4.54 -3.82
CA GLU A 88 3.00 5.86 -4.40
C GLU A 88 2.17 6.06 -5.68
N VAL A 89 2.17 5.09 -6.59
CA VAL A 89 1.36 5.15 -7.81
C VAL A 89 -0.13 5.26 -7.48
N ALA A 90 -0.64 4.46 -6.54
CA ALA A 90 -2.03 4.51 -6.11
C ALA A 90 -2.40 5.88 -5.53
N VAL A 91 -1.56 6.44 -4.65
CA VAL A 91 -1.81 7.76 -4.04
C VAL A 91 -1.72 8.88 -5.08
N VAL A 92 -0.79 8.80 -6.05
CA VAL A 92 -0.70 9.77 -7.15
C VAL A 92 -1.94 9.71 -8.04
N LEU A 93 -2.42 8.52 -8.40
CA LEU A 93 -3.64 8.34 -9.19
C LEU A 93 -4.88 8.81 -8.42
N LEU A 94 -4.95 8.50 -7.12
CA LEU A 94 -6.03 8.96 -6.24
C LEU A 94 -6.03 10.49 -6.14
N GLY A 95 -4.84 11.09 -5.99
CA GLY A 95 -4.65 12.54 -6.03
C GLY A 95 -5.09 13.13 -7.37
N ALA A 96 -4.69 12.54 -8.50
CA ALA A 96 -5.09 13.00 -9.82
C ALA A 96 -6.61 12.92 -10.04
N SER A 97 -7.26 11.85 -9.58
CA SER A 97 -8.71 11.66 -9.71
C SER A 97 -9.49 12.64 -8.82
N VAL A 98 -9.20 12.66 -7.52
CA VAL A 98 -9.96 13.44 -6.55
C VAL A 98 -9.62 14.92 -6.64
N SER A 99 -8.35 15.30 -6.72
CA SER A 99 -7.91 16.71 -6.76
C SER A 99 -8.41 17.42 -8.01
N ALA A 100 -8.30 16.80 -9.19
CA ALA A 100 -8.81 17.42 -10.42
C ALA A 100 -10.34 17.62 -10.35
N ALA A 101 -11.08 16.59 -9.91
CA ALA A 101 -12.53 16.68 -9.76
C ALA A 101 -12.97 17.73 -8.73
N THR A 102 -12.30 17.79 -7.57
CA THR A 102 -12.65 18.73 -6.49
C THR A 102 -12.23 20.17 -6.78
N ILE A 103 -11.07 20.40 -7.40
CA ILE A 103 -10.61 21.75 -7.76
C ILE A 103 -11.57 22.38 -8.77
N LEU A 104 -11.99 21.63 -9.81
CA LEU A 104 -12.96 22.14 -10.79
C LEU A 104 -14.33 22.44 -10.17
N ALA A 105 -14.76 21.63 -9.20
CA ALA A 105 -16.09 21.75 -8.61
C ALA A 105 -16.20 22.81 -7.50
N ALA A 106 -15.11 23.10 -6.75
CA ALA A 106 -15.23 23.88 -5.52
C ALA A 106 -14.13 24.93 -5.25
N GLY A 107 -13.04 24.95 -6.03
CA GLY A 107 -12.00 25.99 -5.93
C GLY A 107 -11.18 26.01 -4.63
N LEU A 108 -10.50 27.14 -4.38
CA LEU A 108 -9.56 27.38 -3.27
C LEU A 108 -10.08 27.06 -1.84
N PRO A 109 -11.36 27.26 -1.47
CA PRO A 109 -11.82 26.97 -0.10
C PRO A 109 -11.78 25.47 0.26
N LEU A 110 -12.00 24.54 -0.69
CA LEU A 110 -11.84 23.11 -0.39
C LEU A 110 -10.38 22.76 -0.06
N LEU A 111 -9.44 23.33 -0.82
CA LEU A 111 -8.01 23.09 -0.60
C LEU A 111 -7.59 23.60 0.78
N ALA A 112 -8.03 24.79 1.16
CA ALA A 112 -7.80 25.35 2.50
C ALA A 112 -8.43 24.48 3.60
N GLY A 113 -9.63 23.94 3.37
CA GLY A 113 -10.30 23.01 4.28
C GLY A 113 -9.51 21.72 4.51
N ILE A 114 -9.07 21.05 3.44
CA ILE A 114 -8.25 19.84 3.53
C ILE A 114 -6.95 20.14 4.27
N ALA A 115 -6.24 21.22 3.89
CA ALA A 115 -5.01 21.62 4.55
C ALA A 115 -5.23 21.90 6.05
N GLY A 116 -6.31 22.58 6.42
CA GLY A 116 -6.66 22.87 7.80
C GLY A 116 -6.99 21.61 8.62
N VAL A 117 -7.78 20.68 8.06
CA VAL A 117 -8.11 19.41 8.72
C VAL A 117 -6.86 18.55 8.89
N VAL A 118 -6.01 18.44 7.86
CA VAL A 118 -4.76 17.67 7.96
C VAL A 118 -3.80 18.31 8.97
N ALA A 119 -3.61 19.64 8.93
CA ALA A 119 -2.76 20.35 9.88
C ALA A 119 -3.25 20.18 11.32
N SER A 120 -4.55 20.34 11.56
CA SER A 120 -5.13 20.13 12.89
C SER A 120 -5.02 18.69 13.36
N ALA A 121 -5.31 17.70 12.50
CA ALA A 121 -5.14 16.29 12.82
C ALA A 121 -3.68 15.96 13.21
N ILE A 122 -2.69 16.49 12.48
CA ILE A 122 -1.26 16.30 12.78
C ILE A 122 -0.92 16.98 14.11
N LEU A 123 -1.30 18.23 14.32
CA LEU A 123 -1.00 18.98 15.56
C LEU A 123 -1.63 18.33 16.80
N LEU A 124 -2.88 17.89 16.70
CA LEU A 124 -3.57 17.20 17.79
C LEU A 124 -2.96 15.84 18.07
N SER A 125 -2.72 15.02 17.03
CA SER A 125 -2.10 13.70 17.18
C SER A 125 -0.71 13.81 17.80
N PHE A 126 0.09 14.77 17.34
CA PHE A 126 1.41 15.06 17.89
C PHE A 126 1.34 15.59 19.32
N GLY A 127 0.42 16.51 19.62
CA GLY A 127 0.22 17.07 20.95
C GLY A 127 -0.18 16.00 21.97
N ILE A 128 -1.11 15.12 21.61
CA ILE A 128 -1.51 13.97 22.42
C ILE A 128 -0.33 13.01 22.60
N GLY A 129 0.39 12.68 21.52
CA GLY A 129 1.57 11.82 21.61
C GLY A 129 2.64 12.38 22.56
N ARG A 130 2.87 13.69 22.52
CA ARG A 130 3.81 14.38 23.42
C ARG A 130 3.32 14.40 24.86
N LEU A 131 2.02 14.62 25.10
CA LEU A 131 1.42 14.56 26.44
C LEU A 131 1.54 13.16 27.06
N LEU A 132 1.47 12.12 26.23
CA LEU A 132 1.69 10.72 26.63
C LEU A 132 3.19 10.38 26.81
N GLY A 133 4.10 11.34 26.70
CA GLY A 133 5.52 11.15 26.94
C GLY A 133 6.28 10.47 25.81
N LEU A 134 5.71 10.39 24.60
CA LEU A 134 6.41 9.81 23.45
C LEU A 134 7.56 10.74 23.00
N PRO A 135 8.78 10.20 22.85
CA PRO A 135 9.94 10.98 22.43
C PRO A 135 9.85 11.36 20.94
N THR A 136 10.28 12.57 20.58
CA THR A 136 10.21 13.15 19.23
C THR A 136 11.30 12.63 18.29
N ARG A 137 11.29 11.34 17.97
CA ARG A 137 12.27 10.70 17.07
C ARG A 137 11.60 9.87 15.99
#